data_AF-A0A7X7MQX1-F1
#
_entry.id   AF-A0A7X7MQX1-F1
#
_cell.length_a   1.000
_cell.length_b   1.000
_cell.length_c   1.000
_cell.angle_alpha   90.00
_cell.angle_beta   90.00
_cell.angle_gamma   90.00
#
_symmetry.space_group_name_H-M   'P 1'
#
loop_
_entity.id
_entity.type
_entity.pdbx_description
1 polymer ?
#
loop_
_entity_poly.entity_id
_entity_poly.type
_entity_poly.pdbx_seq_one_letter_code
_entity_poly.pdbx_strand_id
1 'polypeptide(L)' 'MNHTYVRRPVNAHPDFYGFWADGHGRQPSESRLHFCDKAGTVYRLPQAMTGDSALPERVHVTGGTVLKIGD' A
#
# COMPACT_ATOMS: atom_id res chain seq x y z
N MET A 1 -14.64 -8.73 0.71
CA MET A 1 -14.54 -7.27 0.90
C MET A 1 -13.11 -6.88 0.52
N ASN A 2 -12.92 -5.94 -0.41
CA ASN A 2 -11.59 -5.56 -0.88
C ASN A 2 -11.07 -4.36 -0.07
N HIS A 3 -9.85 -4.43 0.46
CA HIS A 3 -9.27 -3.35 1.28
C HIS A 3 -8.51 -2.34 0.40
N THR A 4 -9.07 -1.96 -0.75
CA THR A 4 -8.43 -1.02 -1.70
C THR A 4 -8.67 0.45 -1.33
N TYR A 5 -9.65 0.73 -0.46
CA TYR A 5 -9.98 2.09 -0.06
C TYR A 5 -9.24 2.48 1.22
N VAL A 6 -8.22 3.31 1.09
CA VAL A 6 -7.47 3.87 2.22
C VAL A 6 -8.35 4.88 2.96
N ARG A 7 -8.51 4.68 4.26
CA ARG A 7 -9.23 5.62 5.14
C ARG A 7 -8.30 6.75 5.59
N ARG A 8 -8.86 7.91 5.96
CA ARG A 8 -8.09 9.02 6.53
C ARG A 8 -7.36 8.57 7.80
N PRO A 9 -6.03 8.74 7.90
CA PRO A 9 -5.28 8.39 9.10
C PRO A 9 -5.61 9.33 10.27
N VAL A 10 -5.59 8.80 11.49
CA VAL A 10 -5.73 9.55 12.74
C VAL A 10 -4.53 9.20 13.62
N ASN A 11 -3.75 10.20 14.04
CA ASN A 11 -2.51 10.01 14.83
C ASN A 11 -1.51 9.01 14.23
N ALA A 12 -1.42 8.94 12.90
CA ALA A 12 -0.53 8.01 12.22
C ALA A 12 0.93 8.47 12.29
N HIS A 13 1.84 7.51 12.33
CA HIS A 13 3.27 7.76 12.17
C HIS A 13 3.53 8.31 10.76
N PRO A 14 4.38 9.34 10.57
CA PRO A 14 4.64 9.91 9.26
C PRO A 14 5.18 8.89 8.24
N ASP A 15 5.90 7.85 8.70
CA ASP A 15 6.46 6.80 7.82
C ASP A 15 5.46 5.66 7.52
N PHE A 16 4.27 5.68 8.13
CA PHE A 16 3.22 4.69 7.92
C PHE A 16 1.84 5.38 7.96
N TYR A 17 1.51 6.05 6.86
CA TYR A 17 0.42 7.02 6.77
C TYR A 17 -0.82 6.47 6.05
N GLY A 18 -0.64 5.55 5.11
CA GLY A 18 -1.74 4.85 4.42
C GLY A 18 -1.43 3.37 4.25
N PHE A 19 -2.46 2.52 4.21
CA PHE A 19 -2.33 1.06 4.07
C PHE A 19 -3.51 0.48 3.29
N TRP A 20 -3.25 -0.39 2.31
CA TRP A 20 -4.27 -1.04 1.49
C TRP A 20 -3.80 -2.36 0.87
N ALA A 21 -4.74 -3.07 0.26
CA ALA A 21 -4.47 -4.26 -0.56
C ALA A 21 -5.07 -4.11 -1.97
N ASP A 22 -4.46 -4.78 -2.94
CA ASP A 22 -4.86 -4.74 -4.37
C ASP A 22 -5.59 -6.01 -4.86
N GLY A 23 -5.87 -6.96 -3.97
CA GLY A 23 -6.54 -8.22 -4.31
C GLY A 23 -7.96 -8.03 -4.87
N HIS A 24 -8.44 -8.93 -5.71
CA HIS A 24 -9.76 -8.82 -6.34
C HIS A 24 -10.87 -9.36 -5.44
N GLY A 25 -11.88 -8.55 -5.14
CA GLY A 25 -12.96 -8.96 -4.23
C GLY A 25 -13.97 -9.98 -4.80
N ARG A 26 -13.87 -10.36 -6.08
CA ARG A 26 -14.86 -11.21 -6.80
C ARG A 26 -14.26 -12.45 -7.48
N GLN A 27 -12.93 -12.57 -7.48
CA GLN A 27 -12.21 -13.68 -8.12
C GLN A 27 -10.86 -13.88 -7.44
N PRO A 28 -10.27 -15.08 -7.48
CA PRO A 28 -8.90 -15.28 -7.04
C PRO A 28 -7.96 -14.34 -7.80
N SER A 29 -7.09 -13.66 -7.06
CA SER A 29 -5.99 -12.89 -7.62
C SER A 29 -4.84 -12.85 -6.63
N GLU A 30 -3.68 -12.43 -7.11
CA GLU A 30 -2.63 -11.96 -6.22
C GLU A 30 -3.17 -10.78 -5.40
N SER A 31 -2.88 -10.79 -4.10
CA SER A 31 -3.27 -9.75 -3.16
C SER A 31 -2.02 -9.32 -2.41
N ARG A 32 -1.51 -8.14 -2.74
CA ARG A 32 -0.30 -7.57 -2.17
C ARG A 32 -0.67 -6.48 -1.19
N LEU A 33 0.11 -6.35 -0.13
CA LEU A 33 -0.05 -5.32 0.89
C LEU A 33 0.82 -4.12 0.53
N HIS A 34 0.21 -2.94 0.54
CA HIS A 34 0.86 -1.68 0.22
C HIS A 34 0.71 -0.71 1.39
N PHE A 35 1.71 0.15 1.58
CA PHE A 35 1.63 1.28 2.49
C PHE A 35 2.37 2.49 1.93
N CYS A 36 2.12 3.67 2.47
CA CYS A 36 2.87 4.87 2.11
C CYS A 36 3.26 5.70 3.32
N ASP A 37 4.31 6.51 3.15
CA ASP A 37 4.63 7.60 4.06
C ASP A 37 3.72 8.82 3.80
N LYS A 38 3.81 9.83 4.66
CA LYS A 38 3.05 11.08 4.55
C LYS A 38 3.41 11.88 3.29
N ALA A 39 4.61 11.70 2.73
CA ALA A 39 5.03 12.34 1.49
C ALA A 39 4.46 11.65 0.24
N GLY A 40 3.84 10.48 0.40
CA GLY A 40 3.27 9.68 -0.67
C GLY A 40 4.24 8.69 -1.29
N THR A 41 5.41 8.42 -0.69
CA THR A 41 6.27 7.33 -1.13
C THR A 41 5.57 6.01 -0.85
N VAL A 42 5.33 5.22 -1.91
CA VAL A 42 4.60 3.95 -1.81
C VAL A 42 5.58 2.78 -1.72
N TYR A 43 5.26 1.86 -0.81
CA TYR A 43 5.97 0.63 -0.55
C TYR A 43 5.01 -0.55 -0.63
N ARG A 44 5.52 -1.71 -0.99
CA ARG A 44 4.76 -2.96 -1.11
C ARG A 44 5.51 -4.11 -0.47
N LEU A 45 4.81 -4.94 0.30
CA LEU A 45 5.42 -6.18 0.80
C LEU A 45 5.63 -7.19 -0.34
N PRO A 46 6.73 -7.96 -0.32
CA PRO A 46 6.94 -9.02 -1.30
C PRO A 46 5.82 -10.06 -1.17
N GLN A 47 5.42 -10.61 -2.31
CA GLN A 47 4.37 -11.63 -2.38
C GLN A 47 4.74 -12.90 -1.62
N ALA A 48 6.02 -13.28 -1.67
CA ALA A 48 6.58 -14.37 -0.90
C ALA A 48 7.47 -13.80 0.21
N MET A 49 7.11 -14.08 1.46
CA MET A 49 7.94 -13.79 2.63
C MET A 49 8.67 -15.07 3.04
N THR A 50 10.00 -15.00 3.15
CA THR A 50 10.85 -16.15 3.53
C THR A 50 11.06 -16.28 5.03
N GLY A 51 10.48 -15.38 5.83
CA GLY A 51 10.50 -15.38 7.28
C GLY A 51 9.44 -14.44 7.86
N ASP A 52 9.49 -14.23 9.18
CA ASP A 52 8.50 -13.42 9.92
C ASP A 52 8.47 -11.94 9.49
N SER A 53 9.56 -11.47 8.87
CA SER A 53 9.70 -10.12 8.35
C SER A 53 10.36 -10.13 6.97
N ALA A 54 9.99 -9.17 6.13
CA ALA A 54 10.63 -8.95 4.84
C ALA A 54 10.78 -7.45 4.58
N LEU A 55 11.83 -7.08 3.84
CA LEU A 55 12.01 -5.70 3.41
C LEU A 55 10.96 -5.34 2.35
N PRO A 56 10.27 -4.21 2.51
CA PRO A 56 9.30 -3.74 1.53
C PRO A 56 9.99 -3.22 0.27
N GLU A 57 9.36 -3.44 -0.87
CA GLU A 57 9.79 -2.96 -2.18
C GLU A 57 9.23 -1.56 -2.43
N ARG A 58 10.08 -0.61 -2.84
CA ARG A 58 9.61 0.71 -3.27
C ARG A 58 8.86 0.59 -4.60
N VAL A 59 7.64 1.13 -4.64
CA VAL A 59 6.83 1.14 -5.86
C VAL A 59 7.14 2.41 -6.64
N HIS A 60 7.71 2.25 -7.82
CA HIS A 60 7.90 3.33 -8.78
C HIS A 60 6.67 3.39 -9.69
N VAL A 61 5.87 4.45 -9.59
CA VAL A 61 4.75 4.65 -10.51
C VAL A 61 5.29 5.24 -11.80
N THR A 62 5.47 4.41 -12.82
CA THR A 62 5.76 4.88 -14.18
C THR A 62 4.43 5.11 -14.91
N GLY A 63 4.03 6.37 -15.11
CA GLY A 63 2.90 6.73 -15.97
C GLY A 63 1.49 6.67 -15.37
N GLY A 64 1.33 6.64 -14.04
CA GLY A 64 0.03 6.65 -13.36
C GLY A 64 -0.21 7.94 -12.56
N THR A 65 -1.47 8.40 -12.55
CA THR A 65 -1.93 9.59 -11.81
C THR A 65 -1.52 9.52 -10.35
N VAL A 66 -0.71 10.48 -9.91
CA VAL A 66 -0.39 10.71 -8.49
C VAL A 66 -1.71 10.80 -7.72
N LEU A 67 -1.94 9.85 -6.81
CA LEU A 67 -2.98 9.95 -5.79
C LEU A 67 -2.60 11.14 -4.89
N LYS A 68 -3.08 12.34 -5.25
CA LYS A 68 -3.07 13.49 -4.34
C LYS A 68 -3.97 13.14 -3.16
N ILE A 69 -3.36 12.73 -2.06
CA ILE A 69 -4.05 12.68 -0.78
C ILE A 69 -4.22 14.14 -0.36
N GLY A 70 -5.45 14.65 -0.49
CA GLY A 70 -5.79 16.07 -0.36
C GLY A 70 -5.51 16.68 1.01
N ASP A 71 -5.43 18.01 1.00
CA ASP A 71 -5.21 18.93 2.13
C ASP A 71 -6.22 18.75 3.30
#